data_AF-A0A9W8G484-F1
#
_entry.id   AF-A0A9W8G484-F1
#
_cell.length_a   1.000
_cell.length_b   1.000
_cell.length_c   1.000
_cell.angle_alpha   90.00
_cell.angle_beta   90.00
_cell.angle_gamma   90.00
#
_symmetry.space_group_name_H-M   'P 1'
#
loop_
_entity.id
_entity.type
_entity.pdbx_description
1 polymer ?
#
loop_
_entity_poly.entity_id
_entity_poly.type
_entity_poly.pdbx_seq_one_letter_code
_entity_poly.pdbx_strand_id
1 'polypeptide(L)'
;MVSRGYASEANASDDELWITPKITRAATLVEKPRSNTLPTDLRPIRSATETRRPRRPAPDPTRLQMVAWYAPRLLLLFFVGWSCSIGVQLIHARLDTRGTVAKHAGLSRDLIGRVLEHAMWSDIVSGTMGILVGLAYPYLDHKWQSYLMRTIEWNDVLRCAGGFLGINYAALKLPFESAGQSSLIMAIISLGLWTVCDGTLHGLLLSLSTALMATWLLHMRALSSYDSFTQDDYQGLLAYLPSVLFTYCVMVGSIGRRLGHHPLWKRHRHQHLKRLEKPSAN
;
A
#
# COMPACT_ATOMS: atom_id res chain seq x y z
N MET A 1 -66.83 14.33 -19.77
CA MET A 1 -66.15 13.74 -20.94
C MET A 1 -64.68 13.57 -20.58
N VAL A 2 -64.18 12.32 -20.57
CA VAL A 2 -62.85 11.82 -21.04
C VAL A 2 -61.65 12.81 -20.98
N SER A 3 -60.39 12.50 -20.64
CA SER A 3 -59.60 11.40 -20.04
C SER A 3 -58.12 11.80 -20.26
N ARG A 4 -57.19 11.32 -19.40
CA ARG A 4 -55.71 11.27 -19.53
C ARG A 4 -54.97 12.62 -19.50
N GLY A 5 -53.93 12.87 -18.70
CA GLY A 5 -52.99 11.98 -18.00
C GLY A 5 -51.62 12.09 -18.66
N TYR A 6 -50.61 12.65 -17.96
CA TYR A 6 -49.21 12.22 -17.99
C TYR A 6 -48.48 12.81 -16.77
N ALA A 7 -47.76 11.92 -16.11
CA ALA A 7 -46.97 12.14 -14.90
C ALA A 7 -45.60 12.76 -15.21
N SER A 8 -45.07 13.49 -14.24
CA SER A 8 -43.65 13.42 -13.87
C SER A 8 -43.53 13.87 -12.42
N GLU A 9 -43.47 12.90 -11.52
CA GLU A 9 -43.22 13.09 -10.09
C GLU A 9 -41.86 13.77 -9.88
N ALA A 10 -41.89 14.83 -9.09
CA ALA A 10 -40.74 15.35 -8.37
C ALA A 10 -40.39 14.35 -7.27
N ASN A 11 -39.12 13.96 -7.15
CA ASN A 11 -38.63 13.31 -5.95
C ASN A 11 -37.53 14.15 -5.33
N ALA A 12 -37.79 14.52 -4.09
CA ALA A 12 -36.96 15.34 -3.23
C ALA A 12 -35.77 14.54 -2.69
N SER A 13 -34.73 15.30 -2.37
CA SER A 13 -33.69 15.08 -1.35
C SER A 13 -33.70 13.76 -0.58
N ASP A 14 -32.55 13.08 -0.59
CA ASP A 14 -31.91 12.63 0.65
C ASP A 14 -30.39 12.49 0.43
N ASP A 15 -29.66 13.41 1.05
CA ASP A 15 -28.25 13.34 1.35
C ASP A 15 -28.03 12.30 2.44
N GLU A 16 -27.41 11.15 2.14
CA GLU A 16 -26.77 10.34 3.20
C GLU A 16 -25.56 9.53 2.68
N LEU A 17 -24.40 9.92 3.21
CA LEU A 17 -23.38 9.04 3.81
C LEU A 17 -22.68 7.98 2.92
N TRP A 18 -21.70 8.42 2.13
CA TRP A 18 -20.72 7.56 1.47
C TRP A 18 -19.62 7.05 2.42
N ILE A 19 -19.98 6.33 3.49
CA ILE A 19 -19.05 5.44 4.21
C ILE A 19 -19.82 4.20 4.65
N THR A 20 -19.72 3.11 3.88
CA THR A 20 -20.03 1.77 4.41
C THR A 20 -18.83 0.84 4.22
N PRO A 21 -18.33 0.21 5.30
CA PRO A 21 -17.40 -0.90 5.17
C PRO A 21 -18.17 -2.10 4.59
N LYS A 22 -17.61 -2.77 3.60
CA LYS A 22 -18.12 -4.07 3.11
C LYS A 22 -17.94 -5.11 4.21
N ILE A 23 -18.87 -5.16 5.15
CA ILE A 23 -19.08 -6.28 6.05
C ILE A 23 -19.83 -7.33 5.23
N THR A 24 -19.12 -8.40 4.87
CA THR A 24 -19.69 -9.56 4.18
C THR A 24 -20.80 -10.14 5.03
N ARG A 25 -22.04 -9.94 4.58
CA ARG A 25 -23.27 -10.40 5.21
C ARG A 25 -23.27 -11.93 5.32
N ALA A 26 -23.45 -12.41 6.53
CA ALA A 26 -23.76 -13.80 6.84
C ALA A 26 -25.06 -14.25 6.16
N ALA A 27 -25.06 -15.52 5.74
CA ALA A 27 -26.21 -16.41 5.56
C ALA A 27 -27.51 -15.78 5.01
N THR A 28 -27.66 -15.80 3.69
CA THR A 28 -28.99 -15.93 3.06
C THR A 28 -29.10 -17.36 2.55
N LEU A 29 -29.73 -18.21 3.36
CA LEU A 29 -30.31 -19.48 2.93
C LEU A 29 -31.41 -19.14 1.91
N VAL A 30 -31.07 -19.22 0.63
CA VAL A 30 -32.07 -19.21 -0.45
C VAL A 30 -32.63 -20.62 -0.54
N GLU A 31 -33.81 -20.78 0.05
CA GLU A 31 -34.67 -21.94 -0.06
C GLU A 31 -35.08 -22.12 -1.53
N LYS A 32 -34.64 -23.21 -2.16
CA LYS A 32 -34.95 -23.53 -3.55
C LYS A 32 -36.27 -24.31 -3.60
N PRO A 33 -37.27 -23.90 -4.41
CA PRO A 33 -38.55 -24.60 -4.44
C PRO A 33 -38.41 -25.99 -5.08
N ARG A 34 -39.03 -26.97 -4.42
CA ARG A 34 -39.21 -28.36 -4.86
C ARG A 34 -40.04 -28.38 -6.16
N SER A 35 -39.41 -28.67 -7.29
CA SER A 35 -40.10 -29.11 -8.50
C SER A 35 -39.91 -30.62 -8.69
N ASN A 36 -40.97 -31.37 -8.40
CA ASN A 36 -41.08 -32.79 -8.73
C ASN A 36 -41.25 -32.92 -10.24
N THR A 37 -40.18 -33.23 -10.97
CA THR A 37 -40.27 -33.84 -12.31
C THR A 37 -39.11 -34.82 -12.47
N LEU A 38 -39.43 -36.10 -12.52
CA LEU A 38 -38.54 -37.18 -12.95
C LEU A 38 -38.79 -37.38 -14.45
N PRO A 39 -37.74 -37.42 -15.28
CA PRO A 39 -37.60 -38.61 -16.12
C PRO A 39 -36.14 -39.07 -16.26
N THR A 40 -35.95 -40.35 -15.93
CA THR A 40 -35.31 -41.37 -16.76
C THR A 40 -34.13 -40.94 -17.65
N ASP A 41 -32.95 -40.80 -17.04
CA ASP A 41 -31.68 -41.08 -17.74
C ASP A 41 -30.77 -41.85 -16.76
N LEU A 42 -31.05 -43.15 -16.60
CA LEU A 42 -30.20 -44.11 -15.89
C LEU A 42 -28.93 -44.34 -16.73
N ARG A 43 -28.04 -43.35 -16.73
CA ARG A 43 -26.64 -43.61 -17.08
C ARG A 43 -26.08 -44.52 -15.99
N PRO A 44 -25.36 -45.61 -16.34
CA PRO A 44 -24.74 -46.44 -15.33
C PRO A 44 -23.85 -45.55 -14.49
N ILE A 45 -24.09 -45.53 -13.18
CA ILE A 45 -23.18 -44.98 -12.19
C ILE A 45 -21.91 -45.79 -12.37
N ARG A 46 -20.98 -45.26 -13.17
CA ARG A 46 -19.63 -45.78 -13.25
C ARG A 46 -19.10 -45.57 -11.84
N SER A 47 -19.08 -46.64 -11.06
CA SER A 47 -18.26 -46.81 -9.88
C SER A 47 -16.81 -46.68 -10.34
N ALA A 48 -16.41 -45.45 -10.63
CA ALA A 48 -15.01 -45.08 -10.69
C ALA A 48 -14.56 -45.16 -9.24
N THR A 49 -14.14 -46.35 -8.83
CA THR A 49 -13.07 -46.53 -7.86
C THR A 49 -11.83 -45.90 -8.50
N GLU A 50 -11.86 -44.57 -8.65
CA GLU A 50 -10.73 -43.77 -9.05
C GLU A 50 -9.79 -43.86 -7.86
N THR A 51 -8.91 -44.85 -7.94
CA THR A 51 -7.76 -45.03 -7.08
C THR A 51 -7.03 -43.70 -7.11
N ARG A 52 -7.32 -42.89 -6.09
CA ARG A 52 -6.81 -41.53 -5.94
C ARG A 52 -5.30 -41.66 -5.77
N ARG A 53 -4.58 -41.67 -6.89
CA ARG A 53 -3.12 -41.80 -6.89
C ARG A 53 -2.58 -40.75 -5.92
N PRO A 54 -1.68 -41.12 -4.99
CA PRO A 54 -1.10 -40.14 -4.10
C PRO A 54 -0.47 -39.05 -4.96
N ARG A 55 -0.98 -37.82 -4.85
CA ARG A 55 -0.43 -36.65 -5.54
C ARG A 55 1.03 -36.55 -5.09
N ARG A 56 1.97 -36.89 -5.98
CA ARG A 56 3.39 -36.70 -5.71
C ARG A 56 3.61 -35.25 -5.27
N PRO A 57 4.36 -34.99 -4.18
CA PRO A 57 4.76 -33.63 -3.86
C PRO A 57 5.47 -33.08 -5.09
N ALA A 58 5.05 -31.89 -5.59
CA ALA A 58 5.80 -31.29 -6.68
C ALA A 58 7.23 -31.01 -6.20
N PRO A 59 8.22 -31.17 -7.08
CA PRO A 59 9.62 -30.91 -6.74
C PRO A 59 9.77 -29.50 -6.19
N ASP A 60 10.65 -29.35 -5.20
CA ASP A 60 11.01 -28.04 -4.68
C ASP A 60 11.58 -27.18 -5.83
N PRO A 61 11.23 -25.89 -5.89
CA PRO A 61 11.66 -25.03 -6.97
C PRO A 61 13.19 -24.96 -7.00
N THR A 62 13.77 -25.18 -8.17
CA THR A 62 15.22 -25.08 -8.37
C THR A 62 15.70 -23.66 -8.06
N ARG A 63 16.96 -23.48 -7.59
CA ARG A 63 17.53 -22.14 -7.31
C ARG A 63 17.37 -21.16 -8.47
N LEU A 64 17.54 -21.62 -9.71
CA LEU A 64 17.31 -20.83 -10.92
C LEU A 64 15.87 -20.34 -11.06
N GLN A 65 14.89 -21.18 -10.71
CA GLN A 65 13.49 -20.77 -10.70
C GLN A 65 13.25 -19.72 -9.62
N MET A 66 13.77 -19.93 -8.41
CA MET A 66 13.66 -18.93 -7.34
C MET A 66 14.25 -17.57 -7.76
N VAL A 67 15.45 -17.56 -8.35
CA VAL A 67 16.08 -16.33 -8.86
C VAL A 67 15.22 -15.68 -9.95
N ALA A 68 14.72 -16.45 -10.92
CA ALA A 68 13.86 -15.93 -11.99
C ALA A 68 12.56 -15.30 -11.46
N TRP A 69 12.05 -15.75 -10.31
CA TRP A 69 10.86 -15.17 -9.67
C TRP A 69 11.18 -13.95 -8.81
N TYR A 70 12.25 -13.98 -8.02
CA TYR A 70 12.58 -12.88 -7.09
C TYR A 70 13.31 -11.71 -7.78
N ALA A 71 14.19 -11.97 -8.75
CA ALA A 71 14.96 -10.93 -9.43
C ALA A 71 14.10 -9.80 -10.06
N PRO A 72 13.06 -10.07 -10.87
CA PRO A 72 12.25 -8.99 -11.46
C PRO A 72 11.51 -8.17 -10.40
N ARG A 73 11.15 -8.78 -9.26
CA ARG A 73 10.53 -8.08 -8.14
C ARG A 73 11.50 -7.13 -7.45
N LEU A 74 12.73 -7.58 -7.17
CA LEU A 74 13.76 -6.73 -6.57
C LEU A 74 14.08 -5.54 -7.48
N LEU A 75 14.22 -5.80 -8.78
CA LEU A 75 14.43 -4.75 -9.78
C LEU A 75 13.25 -3.77 -9.78
N LEU A 76 12.00 -4.24 -9.83
CA LEU A 76 10.84 -3.35 -9.84
C LEU A 76 10.77 -2.49 -8.58
N LEU A 77 10.99 -3.07 -7.39
CA LEU A 77 11.00 -2.31 -6.13
C LEU A 77 12.14 -1.27 -6.09
N PHE A 78 13.32 -1.62 -6.62
CA PHE A 78 14.43 -0.70 -6.75
C PHE A 78 14.09 0.47 -7.68
N PHE A 79 13.60 0.17 -8.89
CA PHE A 79 13.24 1.20 -9.88
C PHE A 79 12.09 2.08 -9.41
N VAL A 80 11.11 1.54 -8.69
CA VAL A 80 10.05 2.33 -8.05
C VAL A 80 10.66 3.28 -7.02
N GLY A 81 11.51 2.78 -6.12
CA GLY A 81 12.16 3.61 -5.10
C GLY A 81 13.04 4.70 -5.71
N TRP A 82 13.80 4.36 -6.75
CA TRP A 82 14.64 5.30 -7.49
C TRP A 82 13.80 6.36 -8.21
N SER A 83 12.75 5.95 -8.92
CA SER A 83 11.85 6.86 -9.66
C SER A 83 11.11 7.82 -8.71
N CYS A 84 10.70 7.34 -7.54
CA CYS A 84 10.07 8.20 -6.53
C CYS A 84 11.05 9.26 -6.00
N SER A 85 12.33 8.92 -5.80
CA SER A 85 13.34 9.91 -5.40
C SER A 85 13.54 10.99 -6.46
N ILE A 86 13.67 10.59 -7.74
CA ILE A 86 13.75 11.53 -8.87
C ILE A 86 12.48 12.38 -8.95
N GLY A 87 11.30 11.77 -8.76
CA GLY A 87 10.01 12.47 -8.81
C GLY A 87 9.91 13.56 -7.74
N VAL A 88 10.35 13.26 -6.51
CA VAL A 88 10.42 14.23 -5.42
C VAL A 88 11.38 15.36 -5.77
N GLN A 89 12.60 15.05 -6.21
CA GLN A 89 13.58 16.06 -6.68
C GLN A 89 13.00 16.97 -7.76
N LEU A 90 12.32 16.39 -8.75
CA LEU A 90 11.70 17.14 -9.83
C LEU A 90 10.61 18.07 -9.30
N ILE A 91 9.77 17.62 -8.36
CA ILE A 91 8.74 18.47 -7.74
C ILE A 91 9.40 19.65 -7.01
N HIS A 92 10.46 19.40 -6.23
CA HIS A 92 11.20 20.45 -5.54
C HIS A 92 11.83 21.46 -6.53
N ALA A 93 12.53 20.98 -7.56
CA ALA A 93 13.17 21.84 -8.56
C ALA A 93 12.16 22.69 -9.36
N ARG A 94 11.00 22.11 -9.71
CA ARG A 94 9.95 22.82 -10.45
C ARG A 94 9.24 23.86 -9.61
N LEU A 95 9.01 23.58 -8.33
CA LEU A 95 8.38 24.53 -7.41
C LEU A 95 9.32 25.70 -7.10
N ASP A 96 10.62 25.44 -7.01
CA ASP A 96 11.66 26.47 -6.87
C ASP A 96 11.65 27.45 -8.07
N THR A 97 11.74 26.90 -9.29
CA THR A 97 11.78 27.68 -10.55
C THR A 97 10.56 28.59 -10.71
N ARG A 98 9.38 28.15 -10.23
CA ARG A 98 8.12 28.90 -10.37
C ARG A 98 7.96 30.03 -9.35
N GLY A 99 8.86 30.18 -8.38
CA GLY A 99 8.72 31.17 -7.31
C GLY A 99 7.51 30.95 -6.40
N THR A 100 6.80 29.83 -6.57
CA THR A 100 5.51 29.53 -5.93
C THR A 100 5.62 28.88 -4.55
N VAL A 101 6.83 28.53 -4.12
CA VAL A 101 7.12 28.06 -2.75
C VAL A 101 7.07 29.30 -1.86
N ALA A 102 6.16 29.28 -0.90
CA ALA A 102 5.98 30.38 0.04
C ALA A 102 7.32 30.71 0.71
N LYS A 103 7.76 31.98 0.62
CA LYS A 103 8.97 32.52 1.27
C LYS A 103 9.02 32.31 2.81
N HIS A 104 7.95 31.77 3.40
CA HIS A 104 7.79 31.49 4.84
C HIS A 104 7.92 30.02 5.20
N ALA A 105 7.98 29.10 4.22
CA ALA A 105 8.47 27.77 4.51
C ALA A 105 9.97 27.93 4.73
N GLY A 106 10.40 27.99 6.00
CA GLY A 106 11.80 27.85 6.44
C GLY A 106 12.31 26.48 5.97
N LEU A 107 12.59 26.40 4.69
CA LEU A 107 13.00 25.25 3.92
C LEU A 107 13.75 25.82 2.73
N SER A 108 14.87 26.50 3.03
CA SER A 108 15.75 27.07 2.01
C SER A 108 15.91 26.10 0.85
N ARG A 109 15.59 26.55 -0.37
CA ARG A 109 15.60 25.74 -1.61
C ARG A 109 16.98 25.10 -1.85
N ASP A 110 18.02 25.76 -1.36
CA ASP A 110 19.40 25.29 -1.32
C ASP A 110 19.60 24.06 -0.41
N LEU A 111 18.78 23.88 0.63
CA LEU A 111 18.89 22.83 1.64
C LEU A 111 18.52 21.46 1.08
N ILE A 112 17.35 21.38 0.44
CA ILE A 112 16.85 20.15 -0.17
C ILE A 112 17.68 19.85 -1.42
N GLY A 113 18.01 20.87 -2.20
CA GLY A 113 18.94 20.76 -3.32
C GLY A 113 20.28 20.15 -2.89
N ARG A 114 20.92 20.68 -1.84
CA ARG A 114 22.25 20.23 -1.37
C ARG A 114 22.25 18.88 -0.64
N VAL A 115 21.22 18.59 0.15
CA VAL A 115 21.04 17.26 0.79
C VAL A 115 20.77 16.18 -0.27
N LEU A 116 20.09 16.54 -1.36
CA LEU A 116 19.91 15.64 -2.51
C LEU A 116 21.00 15.76 -3.59
N GLU A 117 21.92 16.74 -3.55
CA GLU A 117 22.99 16.93 -4.56
C GLU A 117 24.05 15.84 -4.52
N HIS A 118 24.07 14.97 -3.51
CA HIS A 118 24.65 13.63 -3.63
C HIS A 118 23.73 12.72 -4.46
N ALA A 119 23.34 13.21 -5.65
CA ALA A 119 22.16 12.80 -6.42
C ALA A 119 22.08 11.30 -6.69
N MET A 120 23.23 10.66 -6.95
CA MET A 120 23.24 9.22 -7.16
C MET A 120 23.11 8.41 -5.87
N TRP A 121 23.68 8.90 -4.75
CA TRP A 121 23.71 8.13 -3.51
C TRP A 121 22.37 8.19 -2.79
N SER A 122 21.70 9.35 -2.75
CA SER A 122 20.33 9.47 -2.19
C SER A 122 19.32 8.61 -2.98
N ASP A 123 19.48 8.58 -4.30
CA ASP A 123 18.65 7.80 -5.24
C ASP A 123 18.86 6.29 -5.11
N ILE A 124 20.10 5.84 -4.98
CA ILE A 124 20.42 4.43 -4.76
C ILE A 124 19.93 4.00 -3.36
N VAL A 125 20.06 4.87 -2.36
CA VAL A 125 19.56 4.60 -1.00
C VAL A 125 18.04 4.48 -0.99
N SER A 126 17.31 5.31 -1.73
CA SER A 126 15.85 5.16 -1.86
C SER A 126 15.48 3.85 -2.56
N GLY A 127 16.19 3.47 -3.63
CA GLY A 127 15.99 2.20 -4.33
C GLY A 127 16.22 0.98 -3.43
N THR A 128 17.30 0.99 -2.63
CA THR A 128 17.61 -0.10 -1.69
C THR A 128 16.61 -0.18 -0.53
N MET A 129 16.19 0.97 0.02
CA MET A 129 15.10 1.02 1.00
C MET A 129 13.79 0.49 0.43
N GLY A 130 13.50 0.78 -0.84
CA GLY A 130 12.32 0.24 -1.51
C GLY A 130 12.34 -1.28 -1.60
N ILE A 131 13.50 -1.89 -1.87
CA ILE A 131 13.66 -3.34 -1.80
C ILE A 131 13.41 -3.84 -0.37
N LEU A 132 14.06 -3.24 0.63
CA LEU A 132 13.98 -3.69 2.02
C LEU A 132 12.54 -3.67 2.53
N VAL A 133 11.84 -2.54 2.39
CA VAL A 133 10.45 -2.39 2.82
C VAL A 133 9.51 -3.28 2.01
N GLY A 134 9.69 -3.33 0.69
CA GLY A 134 8.85 -4.14 -0.21
C GLY A 134 9.01 -5.65 -0.02
N LEU A 135 10.10 -6.10 0.61
CA LEU A 135 10.28 -7.49 1.06
C LEU A 135 9.80 -7.72 2.48
N ALA A 136 10.06 -6.78 3.38
CA ALA A 136 9.73 -6.87 4.80
C ALA A 136 8.22 -6.97 5.03
N TYR A 137 7.42 -6.21 4.28
CA TYR A 137 5.95 -6.24 4.36
C TYR A 137 5.36 -7.66 4.21
N PRO A 138 5.50 -8.34 3.06
CA PRO A 138 4.96 -9.69 2.88
C PRO A 138 5.64 -10.75 3.75
N TYR A 139 6.87 -10.51 4.21
CA TYR A 139 7.53 -11.39 5.17
C TYR A 139 6.87 -11.31 6.56
N LEU A 140 6.62 -10.10 7.07
CA LEU A 140 5.95 -9.89 8.36
C LEU A 140 4.51 -10.39 8.33
N ASP A 141 3.80 -10.08 7.25
CA ASP A 141 2.47 -10.60 6.94
C ASP A 141 2.40 -12.13 7.05
N HIS A 142 3.45 -12.83 6.57
CA HIS A 142 3.56 -14.28 6.69
C HIS A 142 3.89 -14.73 8.11
N LYS A 143 4.86 -14.09 8.76
CA LYS A 143 5.29 -14.42 10.13
C LYS A 143 4.15 -14.26 11.14
N TRP A 144 3.35 -13.22 10.99
CA TRP A 144 2.25 -12.92 11.91
C TRP A 144 0.92 -13.59 11.55
N GLN A 145 0.92 -14.47 10.54
CA GLN A 145 -0.25 -15.25 10.14
C GLN A 145 -1.53 -14.39 10.08
N SER A 146 -1.41 -13.17 9.54
CA SER A 146 -2.52 -12.24 9.46
C SER A 146 -3.47 -12.70 8.35
N TYR A 147 -4.24 -13.75 8.60
CA TYR A 147 -5.16 -14.37 7.64
C TYR A 147 -6.30 -13.44 7.17
N LEU A 148 -6.44 -12.27 7.79
CA LEU A 148 -7.34 -11.18 7.38
C LEU A 148 -6.74 -10.30 6.26
N MET A 149 -6.01 -10.90 5.31
CA MET A 149 -5.43 -10.16 4.19
C MET A 149 -6.51 -9.53 3.33
N ARG A 150 -6.69 -8.22 3.45
CA ARG A 150 -7.21 -7.42 2.34
C ARG A 150 -6.30 -7.69 1.14
N THR A 151 -6.86 -8.27 0.09
CA THR A 151 -6.13 -8.44 -1.17
C THR A 151 -5.87 -7.05 -1.73
N ILE A 152 -4.63 -6.58 -1.68
CA ILE A 152 -4.27 -5.29 -2.26
C ILE A 152 -4.46 -5.38 -3.77
N GLU A 153 -5.32 -4.49 -4.29
CA GLU A 153 -5.53 -4.32 -5.72
C GLU A 153 -4.60 -3.23 -6.26
N TRP A 154 -4.39 -3.22 -7.59
CA TRP A 154 -3.61 -2.16 -8.23
C TRP A 154 -4.22 -0.77 -8.01
N ASN A 155 -5.54 -0.68 -7.84
CA ASN A 155 -6.23 0.56 -7.48
C ASN A 155 -5.76 1.10 -6.12
N ASP A 156 -5.63 0.23 -5.11
CA ASP A 156 -5.12 0.64 -3.80
C ASP A 156 -3.67 1.14 -3.91
N VAL A 157 -2.83 0.44 -4.68
CA VAL A 157 -1.45 0.86 -4.96
C VAL A 157 -1.40 2.26 -5.59
N LEU A 158 -2.25 2.52 -6.59
CA LEU A 158 -2.32 3.82 -7.26
C LEU A 158 -2.81 4.93 -6.30
N ARG A 159 -3.76 4.63 -5.42
CA ARG A 159 -4.20 5.56 -4.36
C ARG A 159 -3.07 5.91 -3.41
N CYS A 160 -2.23 4.95 -3.02
CA CYS A 160 -1.08 5.20 -2.16
C CYS A 160 0.00 6.01 -2.87
N ALA A 161 0.24 5.73 -4.16
CA ALA A 161 1.16 6.53 -4.96
C ALA A 161 0.68 7.98 -5.11
N GLY A 162 -0.61 8.18 -5.41
CA GLY A 162 -1.22 9.51 -5.46
C GLY A 162 -1.17 10.23 -4.11
N GLY A 163 -1.43 9.53 -3.01
CA GLY A 163 -1.34 10.09 -1.66
C GLY A 163 0.08 10.50 -1.28
N PHE A 164 1.08 9.66 -1.56
CA PHE A 164 2.49 9.99 -1.36
C PHE A 164 2.90 11.25 -2.13
N LEU A 165 2.59 11.30 -3.43
CA LEU A 165 2.88 12.47 -4.27
C LEU A 165 2.11 13.72 -3.81
N GLY A 166 0.84 13.55 -3.41
CA GLY A 166 -0.01 14.63 -2.92
C GLY A 166 0.51 15.25 -1.62
N ILE A 167 0.94 14.42 -0.67
CA ILE A 167 1.57 14.86 0.60
C ILE A 167 2.88 15.59 0.31
N ASN A 168 3.70 15.05 -0.57
CA ASN A 168 4.96 15.67 -0.98
C ASN A 168 4.74 17.06 -1.61
N TYR A 169 3.76 17.16 -2.51
CA TYR A 169 3.36 18.42 -3.13
C TYR A 169 2.75 19.42 -2.13
N ALA A 170 1.85 18.95 -1.25
CA ALA A 170 1.19 19.78 -0.25
C ALA A 170 2.20 20.40 0.73
N ALA A 171 3.19 19.63 1.18
CA ALA A 171 4.24 20.12 2.06
C ALA A 171 5.03 21.30 1.50
N LEU A 172 5.20 21.34 0.18
CA LEU A 172 5.97 22.38 -0.50
C LEU A 172 5.13 23.59 -0.90
N LYS A 173 3.81 23.38 -1.04
CA LYS A 173 2.91 24.42 -1.52
C LYS A 173 2.22 25.18 -0.39
N LEU A 174 1.97 24.53 0.74
CA LEU A 174 1.23 25.13 1.85
C LEU A 174 2.14 26.04 2.70
N PRO A 175 1.76 27.31 2.93
CA PRO A 175 2.45 28.18 3.87
C PRO A 175 2.04 27.79 5.30
N PHE A 176 2.91 27.07 6.02
CA PHE A 176 2.68 26.78 7.43
C PHE A 176 3.22 27.92 8.30
N GLU A 177 2.49 28.29 9.36
CA GLU A 177 2.93 29.35 10.29
C GLU A 177 4.01 28.85 11.25
N SER A 178 4.00 27.56 11.60
CA SER A 178 4.99 26.94 12.47
C SER A 178 5.37 25.53 12.03
N ALA A 179 6.61 25.13 12.32
CA ALA A 179 7.09 23.77 12.08
C ALA A 179 6.24 22.73 12.83
N GLY A 180 5.82 23.04 14.07
CA GLY A 180 4.95 22.17 14.87
C GLY A 180 3.60 21.90 14.19
N GLN A 181 2.91 22.95 13.72
CA GLN A 181 1.65 22.83 12.99
C GLN A 181 1.81 22.01 11.72
N SER A 182 2.88 22.25 10.95
CA SER A 182 3.16 21.50 9.72
C SER A 182 3.33 20.00 9.98
N SER A 183 4.11 19.62 11.01
CA SER A 183 4.35 18.22 11.36
C SER A 183 3.06 17.50 11.77
N LEU A 184 2.20 18.18 12.54
CA LEU A 184 0.94 17.62 13.03
C LEU A 184 -0.05 17.38 11.90
N ILE A 185 -0.22 18.36 11.00
CA ILE A 185 -1.09 18.21 9.82
C ILE A 185 -0.59 17.07 8.93
N MET A 186 0.71 17.05 8.66
CA MET A 186 1.32 16.02 7.82
C MET A 186 1.22 14.63 8.44
N ALA A 187 1.36 14.51 9.77
CA ALA A 187 1.15 13.26 10.48
C ALA A 187 -0.30 12.78 10.38
N ILE A 188 -1.30 13.66 10.57
CA ILE A 188 -2.72 13.32 10.44
C ILE A 188 -3.03 12.83 9.02
N ILE A 189 -2.57 13.55 7.99
CA ILE A 189 -2.79 13.17 6.59
C ILE A 189 -2.10 11.83 6.29
N SER A 190 -0.88 11.62 6.80
CA SER A 190 -0.13 10.38 6.62
C SER A 190 -0.82 9.17 7.27
N LEU A 191 -1.35 9.35 8.48
CA LEU A 191 -2.14 8.32 9.17
C LEU A 191 -3.45 8.04 8.44
N GLY A 192 -4.13 9.08 7.94
CA GLY A 192 -5.32 8.94 7.10
C GLY A 192 -5.03 8.18 5.79
N LEU A 193 -3.87 8.43 5.17
CA LEU A 193 -3.44 7.65 4.01
C LEU A 193 -3.25 6.18 4.39
N TRP A 194 -2.58 5.90 5.51
CA TRP A 194 -2.38 4.53 5.99
C TRP A 194 -3.70 3.80 6.22
N THR A 195 -4.72 4.41 6.83
CA THR A 195 -6.02 3.74 7.06
C THR A 195 -6.72 3.38 5.75
N VAL A 196 -6.65 4.24 4.74
CA VAL A 196 -7.26 3.99 3.42
C VAL A 196 -6.47 2.94 2.63
N CYS A 197 -5.14 3.06 2.61
CA CYS A 197 -4.24 2.26 1.78
C CYS A 197 -3.97 0.85 2.31
N ASP A 198 -3.61 0.77 3.59
CA ASP A 198 -3.02 -0.41 4.19
C ASP A 198 -3.90 -0.90 5.34
N GLY A 199 -4.09 -0.08 6.37
CA GLY A 199 -4.94 -0.38 7.53
C GLY A 199 -4.41 -1.50 8.43
N THR A 200 -3.22 -2.07 8.14
CA THR A 200 -2.60 -3.12 8.96
C THR A 200 -1.69 -2.54 10.03
N LEU A 201 -1.80 -3.06 11.27
CA LEU A 201 -0.98 -2.62 12.40
C LEU A 201 0.50 -2.98 12.23
N HIS A 202 0.80 -4.16 11.66
CA HIS A 202 2.19 -4.53 11.35
C HIS A 202 2.79 -3.63 10.28
N GLY A 203 2.01 -3.25 9.26
CA GLY A 203 2.42 -2.27 8.25
C GLY A 203 2.68 -0.89 8.88
N LEU A 204 1.81 -0.46 9.80
CA LEU A 204 1.98 0.80 10.54
C LEU A 204 3.31 0.81 11.30
N LEU A 205 3.57 -0.21 12.12
CA LEU A 205 4.77 -0.29 12.95
C LEU A 205 6.04 -0.40 12.10
N LEU A 206 6.02 -1.18 11.02
CA LEU A 206 7.16 -1.32 10.13
C LEU A 206 7.46 -0.01 9.39
N SER A 207 6.44 0.66 8.86
CA SER A 207 6.62 1.97 8.20
C SER A 207 7.08 3.04 9.17
N LEU A 208 6.50 3.11 10.38
CA LEU A 208 6.86 4.11 11.38
C LEU A 208 8.31 3.92 11.84
N SER A 209 8.71 2.70 12.18
CA SER A 209 10.09 2.40 12.59
C SER A 209 11.10 2.69 11.47
N THR A 210 10.78 2.31 10.23
CA THR A 210 11.66 2.58 9.08
C THR A 210 11.75 4.08 8.78
N ALA A 211 10.65 4.82 8.87
CA ALA A 211 10.62 6.27 8.65
C ALA A 211 11.42 7.03 9.70
N LEU A 212 11.30 6.65 10.98
CA LEU A 212 12.09 7.23 12.06
C LEU A 212 13.59 6.91 11.89
N MET A 213 13.92 5.66 11.53
CA MET A 213 15.30 5.27 11.24
C MET A 213 15.88 6.06 10.06
N ALA A 214 15.14 6.19 8.97
CA ALA A 214 15.56 6.97 7.82
C ALA A 214 15.70 8.46 8.14
N THR A 215 14.79 9.03 8.93
CA THR A 215 14.88 10.43 9.41
C THR A 215 16.12 10.60 10.28
N TRP A 216 16.39 9.66 11.18
CA TRP A 216 17.58 9.68 12.03
C TRP A 216 18.87 9.63 11.21
N LEU A 217 18.95 8.78 10.19
CA LEU A 217 20.10 8.75 9.28
C LEU A 217 20.31 10.06 8.54
N LEU A 218 19.23 10.70 8.06
CA LEU A 218 19.29 12.01 7.42
C LEU A 218 19.69 13.10 8.42
N HIS A 219 19.21 13.04 9.65
CA HIS A 219 19.61 13.94 10.74
C HIS A 219 21.12 13.84 11.00
N MET A 220 21.67 12.63 11.13
CA MET A 220 23.10 12.42 11.31
C MET A 220 23.94 12.99 10.15
N ARG A 221 23.42 12.92 8.91
CA ARG A 221 24.06 13.52 7.73
C ARG A 221 23.95 15.04 7.70
N ALA A 222 22.84 15.59 8.18
CA ALA A 222 22.66 17.02 8.30
C ALA A 222 23.61 17.62 9.36
N LEU A 223 23.82 16.92 10.47
CA LEU A 223 24.78 17.33 11.51
C LEU A 223 26.22 17.43 10.99
N SER A 224 26.63 16.58 10.05
CA SER A 224 27.98 16.68 9.45
C SER A 224 28.15 17.89 8.52
N SER A 225 27.06 18.59 8.17
CA SER A 225 27.07 19.72 7.23
C SER A 225 26.54 21.02 7.88
N TYR A 226 26.58 21.09 9.22
CA TYR A 226 25.90 22.11 10.04
C TYR A 226 26.27 23.57 9.70
N ASP A 227 27.50 23.82 9.24
CA ASP A 227 27.99 25.17 8.93
C ASP A 227 27.23 25.88 7.79
N SER A 228 26.38 25.17 7.05
CA SER A 228 25.62 25.72 5.92
C SER A 228 24.14 26.01 6.21
N PHE A 229 23.65 25.78 7.44
CA PHE A 229 22.20 25.70 7.70
C PHE A 229 21.68 26.76 8.70
N THR A 230 20.64 27.49 8.29
CA THR A 230 19.81 28.29 9.21
C THR A 230 19.00 27.36 10.11
N GLN A 231 18.90 27.69 11.41
CA GLN A 231 18.18 26.89 12.40
C GLN A 231 16.71 26.64 12.03
N ASP A 232 16.03 27.64 11.46
CA ASP A 232 14.62 27.54 11.07
C ASP A 232 14.41 26.59 9.88
N ASP A 233 15.36 26.59 8.94
CA ASP A 233 15.33 25.71 7.76
C ASP A 233 15.43 24.23 8.14
N TYR A 234 16.26 23.95 9.13
CA TYR A 234 16.47 22.62 9.65
C TYR A 234 15.24 22.06 10.36
N GLN A 235 14.56 22.90 11.15
CA GLN A 235 13.35 22.48 11.88
C GLN A 235 12.17 22.22 10.93
N GLY A 236 12.02 23.03 9.88
CA GLY A 236 11.03 22.78 8.83
C GLY A 236 11.26 21.45 8.10
N LEU A 237 12.51 21.13 7.79
CA LEU A 237 12.86 19.87 7.15
C LEU A 237 12.56 18.65 8.05
N LEU A 238 12.92 18.71 9.33
CA LEU A 238 12.68 17.63 10.29
C LEU A 238 11.19 17.45 10.62
N ALA A 239 10.39 18.52 10.57
CA ALA A 239 8.94 18.43 10.74
C ALA A 239 8.26 17.66 9.59
N TYR A 240 8.83 17.74 8.39
CA TYR A 240 8.30 17.15 7.16
C TYR A 240 8.76 15.70 6.92
N LEU A 241 10.06 15.42 7.09
CA LEU A 241 10.69 14.16 6.66
C LEU A 241 10.02 12.87 7.20
N PRO A 242 9.67 12.75 8.50
CA PRO A 242 9.09 11.52 9.03
C PRO A 242 7.78 11.14 8.33
N SER A 243 6.95 12.14 8.01
CA SER A 243 5.65 11.93 7.37
C SER A 243 5.77 11.44 5.93
N VAL A 244 6.69 12.01 5.15
CA VAL A 244 6.92 11.61 3.77
C VAL A 244 7.62 10.27 3.68
N LEU A 245 8.60 10.01 4.54
CA LEU A 245 9.26 8.70 4.60
C LEU A 245 8.28 7.61 5.04
N PHE A 246 7.36 7.92 5.97
CA PHE A 246 6.32 7.00 6.38
C PHE A 246 5.38 6.64 5.21
N THR A 247 4.87 7.64 4.49
CA THR A 247 3.95 7.39 3.36
C THR A 247 4.64 6.74 2.16
N TYR A 248 5.92 7.03 1.94
CA TYR A 248 6.78 6.28 1.01
C TYR A 248 6.85 4.80 1.39
N CYS A 249 7.10 4.47 2.67
CA CYS A 249 7.17 3.09 3.15
C CYS A 249 5.82 2.37 2.98
N VAL A 250 4.70 3.02 3.28
CA VAL A 250 3.35 2.46 3.09
C VAL A 250 3.09 2.14 1.62
N MET A 251 3.43 3.06 0.71
CA MET A 251 3.29 2.84 -0.74
C MET A 251 4.14 1.66 -1.22
N VAL A 252 5.44 1.65 -0.92
CA VAL A 252 6.34 0.59 -1.40
C VAL A 252 6.01 -0.76 -0.75
N GLY A 253 5.60 -0.76 0.52
CA GLY A 253 5.09 -1.94 1.21
C GLY A 253 3.84 -2.52 0.56
N SER A 254 2.93 -1.66 0.09
CA SER A 254 1.71 -2.07 -0.62
C SER A 254 2.03 -2.72 -1.98
N ILE A 255 3.01 -2.16 -2.71
CA ILE A 255 3.57 -2.77 -3.93
C ILE A 255 4.22 -4.11 -3.61
N GLY A 256 5.00 -4.17 -2.53
CA GLY A 256 5.67 -5.37 -2.04
C GLY A 256 4.70 -6.53 -1.78
N ARG A 257 3.56 -6.25 -1.12
CA ARG A 257 2.48 -7.23 -0.90
C ARG A 257 1.83 -7.69 -2.18
N ARG A 258 1.60 -6.78 -3.13
CA ARG A 258 1.04 -7.12 -4.45
C ARG A 258 1.95 -8.08 -5.21
N LEU A 259 3.26 -7.81 -5.20
CA LEU A 259 4.28 -8.66 -5.82
C LEU A 259 4.59 -9.93 -5.01
N GLY A 260 4.22 -9.95 -3.73
CA GLY A 260 4.50 -11.04 -2.78
C GLY A 260 3.63 -12.28 -2.93
N HIS A 261 2.65 -12.29 -3.85
CA HIS A 261 1.78 -13.45 -4.09
C HIS A 261 2.58 -14.63 -4.70
N HIS A 262 3.25 -15.40 -3.86
CA HIS A 262 4.01 -16.57 -4.28
C HIS A 262 3.09 -17.75 -4.64
N PRO A 263 3.35 -18.52 -5.72
CA PRO A 263 2.54 -19.68 -6.11
C PRO A 263 2.43 -20.78 -5.03
N LEU A 264 3.49 -20.98 -4.22
CA LEU A 264 3.45 -21.93 -3.09
C LEU A 264 2.47 -21.50 -1.99
N TRP A 265 2.14 -20.20 -1.90
CA TRP A 265 1.20 -19.69 -0.91
C TRP A 265 -0.25 -20.10 -1.21
N LYS A 266 -0.59 -20.24 -2.50
CA LYS A 266 -1.87 -20.80 -2.93
C LYS A 266 -2.04 -22.24 -2.44
N ARG A 267 -0.95 -23.03 -2.41
CA ARG A 267 -0.95 -24.40 -1.87
C ARG A 267 -1.21 -24.44 -0.36
N HIS A 268 -0.52 -23.63 0.44
CA HIS A 268 -0.72 -23.59 1.89
C HIS A 268 -2.12 -23.09 2.29
N ARG A 269 -2.64 -22.05 1.62
CA ARG A 269 -4.01 -21.55 1.84
C ARG A 269 -5.05 -22.64 1.56
N HIS A 270 -4.93 -23.36 0.44
CA HIS A 270 -5.83 -24.47 0.12
C HIS A 270 -5.72 -25.63 1.11
N GLN A 271 -4.54 -25.90 1.67
CA GLN A 271 -4.39 -26.94 2.69
C GLN A 271 -4.99 -26.52 4.05
N HIS A 272 -4.86 -25.25 4.43
CA HIS A 272 -5.45 -24.71 5.66
C HIS A 272 -6.98 -24.70 5.59
N LEU A 273 -7.56 -24.19 4.49
CA LEU A 273 -9.02 -24.21 4.27
C LEU A 273 -9.58 -25.64 4.30
N LYS A 274 -8.87 -26.61 3.70
CA LYS A 274 -9.24 -28.03 3.77
C LYS A 274 -9.14 -28.65 5.17
N ARG A 275 -8.34 -28.09 6.08
CA ARG A 275 -8.31 -28.52 7.49
C ARG A 275 -9.48 -27.94 8.26
N LEU A 276 -9.92 -26.72 7.94
CA LEU A 276 -11.09 -26.09 8.54
C LEU A 276 -12.41 -26.68 8.03
N GLU A 277 -12.46 -27.15 6.79
CA GLU A 277 -13.62 -27.84 6.19
C GLU A 277 -13.75 -29.30 6.62
N LYS A 278 -12.76 -29.89 7.30
CA LYS A 278 -12.93 -31.25 7.84
C LYS A 278 -13.89 -31.14 9.03
N PRO A 279 -15.12 -31.70 8.96
CA PRO A 279 -15.96 -31.79 10.15
C PRO A 279 -15.19 -32.59 11.19
N SER A 280 -15.14 -32.06 12.41
CA SER A 280 -14.69 -32.79 13.59
C SER A 280 -15.55 -34.04 13.71
N ALA A 281 -15.07 -35.15 13.16
CA ALA A 281 -15.66 -36.45 13.33
C ALA A 281 -15.42 -36.87 14.78
N ASN A 282 -16.36 -36.49 15.65
CA ASN A 282 -16.63 -37.10 16.94
C ASN A 282 -18.10 -37.45 16.97
#